data_AF-V3YVG9-F1
#
_entry.id   AF-V3YVG9-F1
#
_cell.length_a   1.000
_cell.length_b   1.000
_cell.length_c   1.000
_cell.angle_alpha   90.00
_cell.angle_beta   90.00
_cell.angle_gamma   90.00
#
_symmetry.space_group_name_H-M   'P 1'
#
loop_
_entity.id
_entity.type
_entity.pdbx_description
1 polymer ?
#
loop_
_entity_poly.entity_id
_entity_poly.type
_entity_poly.pdbx_seq_one_letter_code
_entity_poly.pdbx_strand_id
1 'polypeptide(L)'
;MGLAISLVASVKEKVWYHSNCNNRGRGCYNTNLTDRGGCCIWYNEPQLLKDIEEHLDITIDRIDPDMKIPINEFDGKVSYGQRRKAGGSVYQGHVQFLAPTVSELASLEKKAQTSFIDLKYKKRLQR
;
A
#
# COMPACT_ATOMS: atom_id res chain seq x y z
N MET A 1 6.21 -2.76 10.32
CA MET A 1 4.82 -2.79 9.81
C MET A 1 4.40 -1.34 9.67
N GLY A 2 3.92 -0.92 8.50
CA GLY A 2 3.42 0.44 8.29
C GLY A 2 1.91 0.47 8.52
N LEU A 3 1.43 1.41 9.33
CA LEU A 3 0.02 1.67 9.53
C LEU A 3 -0.30 2.98 8.81
N ALA A 4 -1.11 2.92 7.76
CA ALA A 4 -1.64 4.11 7.10
C ALA A 4 -3.01 4.41 7.73
N ILE A 5 -3.09 5.54 8.45
CA ILE A 5 -4.35 6.05 8.99
C ILE A 5 -4.75 7.23 8.11
N SER A 6 -5.99 7.24 7.63
CA SER A 6 -6.60 8.40 7.01
C SER A 6 -7.66 8.92 7.99
N LEU A 7 -7.43 10.11 8.54
CA LEU A 7 -8.41 10.85 9.34
C LEU A 7 -9.01 11.91 8.42
N VAL A 8 -10.33 11.88 8.24
CA VAL A 8 -11.03 12.63 7.17
C VAL A 8 -12.12 13.54 7.74
N ALA A 9 -12.63 13.23 8.93
CA ALA A 9 -13.76 13.94 9.52
C ALA A 9 -13.32 15.23 10.22
N SER A 10 -13.95 16.35 9.85
CA SER A 10 -13.79 17.64 10.52
C SER A 10 -14.67 17.78 11.76
N VAL A 11 -15.57 16.83 12.01
CA VAL A 11 -16.57 16.84 13.09
C VAL A 11 -16.62 15.48 13.78
N LYS A 12 -17.22 15.42 14.97
CA LYS A 12 -17.47 14.15 15.66
C LYS A 12 -18.46 13.31 14.87
N GLU A 13 -18.13 12.06 14.64
CA GLU A 13 -18.98 11.12 13.93
C GLU A 13 -19.53 10.04 14.85
N LYS A 14 -20.77 9.63 14.62
CA LYS A 14 -21.36 8.53 15.36
C LYS A 14 -21.02 7.22 14.67
N VAL A 15 -20.18 6.41 15.29
CA VAL A 15 -19.68 5.15 14.72
C VAL A 15 -20.16 3.95 15.53
N TRP A 16 -20.22 2.79 14.88
CA TRP A 16 -20.48 1.52 15.56
C TRP A 16 -19.24 1.09 16.34
N TYR A 17 -19.44 0.79 17.62
CA TYR A 17 -18.41 0.35 18.54
C TYR A 17 -19.02 -0.75 19.41
N HIS A 18 -19.11 -1.95 18.85
CA HIS A 18 -19.76 -3.13 19.42
C HIS A 18 -19.04 -3.70 20.66
N SER A 19 -18.74 -2.87 21.66
CA SER A 19 -18.08 -3.26 22.91
C SER A 19 -19.00 -4.07 23.83
N ASN A 20 -20.29 -3.77 23.83
CA ASN A 20 -21.30 -4.36 24.72
C ASN A 20 -22.00 -5.58 24.10
N CYS A 21 -21.58 -5.96 22.89
CA CYS A 21 -22.24 -6.95 22.05
C CYS A 21 -21.43 -8.27 22.11
N ASN A 22 -21.91 -9.31 22.81
CA ASN A 22 -21.22 -10.61 22.97
C ASN A 22 -20.85 -11.30 21.64
N ASN A 23 -21.64 -11.04 20.59
CA ASN A 23 -21.44 -11.60 19.26
C ASN A 23 -20.65 -10.68 18.31
N ARG A 24 -19.97 -9.66 18.86
CA ARG A 24 -19.22 -8.64 18.11
C ARG A 24 -20.06 -7.89 17.07
N GLY A 25 -21.34 -7.71 17.34
CA GLY A 25 -22.25 -6.90 16.51
C GLY A 25 -23.01 -7.66 15.43
N ARG A 26 -22.91 -8.99 15.34
CA ARG A 26 -23.71 -9.77 14.38
C ARG A 26 -25.21 -9.57 14.62
N GLY A 27 -25.90 -8.91 13.68
CA GLY A 27 -27.33 -8.62 13.78
C GLY A 27 -27.69 -7.57 14.85
N CYS A 28 -26.74 -6.72 15.27
CA CYS A 28 -27.02 -5.63 16.19
C CYS A 28 -27.52 -4.38 15.43
N TYR A 29 -28.66 -3.85 15.87
CA TYR A 29 -29.26 -2.62 15.33
C TYR A 29 -29.44 -1.54 16.40
N ASN A 30 -28.88 -1.74 17.60
CA ASN A 30 -28.98 -0.79 18.69
C ASN A 30 -28.00 0.38 18.50
N THR A 31 -28.49 1.45 17.88
CA THR A 31 -27.71 2.66 17.60
C THR A 31 -27.53 3.57 18.82
N ASN A 32 -27.98 3.20 20.02
CA ASN A 32 -27.75 4.01 21.21
C ASN A 32 -26.25 4.09 21.54
N LEU A 33 -25.88 5.12 22.30
CA LEU A 33 -24.51 5.23 22.80
C LEU A 33 -24.19 4.10 23.78
N THR A 34 -22.93 3.69 23.82
CA THR A 34 -22.43 2.68 24.78
C THR A 34 -22.75 3.03 26.23
N ASP A 35 -22.71 4.32 26.58
CA ASP A 35 -23.03 4.85 27.92
C ASP A 35 -24.50 4.64 28.30
N ARG A 36 -25.36 4.38 27.30
CA ARG A 36 -26.79 4.06 27.44
C ARG A 36 -27.09 2.60 27.09
N GLY A 37 -26.08 1.73 27.11
CA GLY A 37 -26.22 0.31 26.79
C GLY A 37 -26.39 -0.02 25.30
N GLY A 38 -26.10 0.93 24.39
CA GLY A 38 -26.07 0.67 22.96
C GLY A 38 -24.71 0.20 22.43
N CYS A 39 -24.57 0.12 21.10
CA CYS A 39 -23.32 -0.30 20.44
C CYS A 39 -22.74 0.81 19.52
N CYS A 40 -22.97 2.10 19.83
CA CYS A 40 -22.34 3.25 19.14
C CYS A 40 -21.52 4.13 20.08
N ILE A 41 -20.51 4.84 19.55
CA ILE A 41 -19.78 5.91 20.24
C ILE A 41 -19.71 7.17 19.37
N TRP A 42 -19.38 8.30 19.98
CA TRP A 42 -18.91 9.47 19.26
C TRP A 42 -17.40 9.38 19.04
N TYR A 43 -16.99 9.20 17.79
CA TYR A 43 -15.60 9.18 17.38
C TYR A 43 -15.14 10.60 17.06
N ASN A 44 -14.05 11.03 17.70
CA ASN A 44 -13.53 12.38 17.59
C ASN A 44 -12.17 12.37 16.91
N GLU A 45 -12.16 12.26 15.58
CA GLU A 45 -10.93 12.25 14.78
C GLU A 45 -10.04 13.46 15.01
N PRO A 46 -10.55 14.71 15.12
CA PRO A 46 -9.71 15.87 15.40
C PRO A 46 -8.96 15.79 16.73
N GLN A 47 -9.52 15.13 17.75
CA GLN A 47 -8.82 14.92 19.02
C GLN A 47 -7.77 13.81 18.89
N LEU A 48 -8.12 12.69 18.26
CA LEU A 48 -7.18 11.59 18.02
C LEU A 48 -5.97 12.04 17.21
N LEU A 49 -6.16 12.90 16.20
CA LEU A 49 -5.06 13.46 15.44
C LEU A 49 -4.10 14.25 16.35
N LYS A 50 -4.64 15.10 17.24
CA LYS A 50 -3.83 15.87 18.19
C LYS A 50 -3.08 14.96 19.15
N ASP A 51 -3.74 13.95 19.71
CA ASP A 51 -3.12 13.00 20.63
C ASP A 51 -1.98 12.23 19.94
N ILE A 52 -2.12 11.91 18.64
CA ILE A 52 -1.06 11.27 17.83
C ILE A 52 0.09 12.25 17.57
N GLU A 53 -0.20 13.49 17.19
CA GLU A 53 0.81 14.54 16.96
C GLU A 53 1.62 14.81 18.25
N GLU A 54 0.95 14.88 19.41
CA GLU A 54 1.59 15.00 20.72
C GLU A 54 2.45 13.79 21.08
N HIS A 55 2.01 12.57 20.74
CA HIS A 55 2.77 11.36 21.01
C HIS A 55 4.01 11.21 20.13
N LEU A 56 3.93 11.68 18.88
CA LEU A 56 5.03 11.60 17.91
C LEU A 56 5.94 12.83 17.95
N ASP A 57 5.54 13.90 18.64
CA ASP A 57 6.21 15.22 18.65
C ASP A 57 6.43 15.77 17.23
N ILE A 58 5.52 15.43 16.31
CA ILE A 58 5.55 15.79 14.89
C ILE A 58 4.16 16.23 14.45
N THR A 59 4.08 17.35 13.75
CA THR A 59 2.85 17.78 13.06
C THR A 59 2.64 16.97 11.79
N ILE A 60 1.45 16.39 11.62
CA ILE A 60 1.13 15.57 10.45
C ILE A 60 0.62 16.48 9.33
N ASP A 61 1.23 16.36 8.15
CA ASP A 61 0.83 17.13 6.98
C ASP A 61 -0.62 16.82 6.55
N ARG A 62 -1.36 17.88 6.22
CA ARG A 62 -2.73 17.79 5.71
C ARG A 62 -2.73 18.09 4.22
N ILE A 63 -3.53 17.35 3.47
CA ILE A 63 -3.65 17.53 2.02
C ILE A 63 -4.82 18.48 1.76
N ASP A 64 -4.61 19.45 0.86
CA ASP A 64 -5.67 20.33 0.36
C ASP A 64 -6.73 19.57 -0.46
N PRO A 65 -7.92 20.16 -0.70
CA PRO A 65 -8.98 19.55 -1.50
C PRO A 65 -8.54 19.09 -2.90
N ASP A 66 -7.46 19.66 -3.43
CA ASP A 66 -6.81 19.28 -4.68
C ASP A 66 -6.20 17.85 -4.67
N MET A 67 -6.17 17.16 -3.51
CA MET A 67 -5.61 15.82 -3.32
C MET A 67 -4.15 15.66 -3.80
N LYS A 68 -3.39 16.74 -3.84
CA LYS A 68 -1.97 16.72 -4.19
C LYS A 68 -1.15 16.28 -2.98
N ILE A 69 -0.71 15.03 -3.00
CA ILE A 69 0.13 14.46 -1.94
C ILE A 69 1.54 15.08 -2.05
N PRO A 70 2.03 15.82 -1.05
CA PRO A 70 3.40 16.32 -1.07
C PRO A 70 4.38 15.14 -1.05
N ILE A 71 5.40 15.23 -1.89
CA ILE A 71 6.48 14.23 -1.92
C ILE A 71 7.45 14.62 -0.80
N ASN A 72 7.25 14.05 0.39
CA ASN A 72 8.19 14.26 1.49
C ASN A 72 9.51 13.52 1.17
N GLU A 73 10.57 14.30 0.91
CA GLU A 73 11.93 13.79 0.83
C GLU A 73 12.33 13.24 2.20
N PHE A 74 12.47 11.92 2.25
CA PHE A 74 12.62 11.16 3.46
C PHE A 74 13.98 11.46 4.14
N ASP A 75 13.97 11.97 5.38
CA ASP A 75 15.19 12.28 6.16
C ASP A 75 15.86 11.03 6.79
N GLY A 76 16.07 10.00 5.97
CA GLY A 76 17.04 8.91 6.19
C GLY A 76 16.92 8.01 7.44
N LYS A 77 16.05 8.27 8.41
CA LYS A 77 16.15 7.65 9.75
C LYS A 77 15.17 6.53 10.09
N VAL A 78 14.16 6.22 9.28
CA VAL A 78 13.20 5.15 9.62
C VAL A 78 12.95 4.20 8.45
N SER A 79 13.67 3.09 8.40
CA SER A 79 13.38 1.98 7.48
C SER A 79 12.39 1.01 8.12
N TYR A 80 11.09 1.14 7.82
CA TYR A 80 10.13 0.06 8.03
C TYR A 80 9.23 -0.15 6.80
N GLY A 81 9.16 -1.40 6.35
CA GLY A 81 8.44 -1.81 5.15
C GLY A 81 9.33 -1.66 3.92
N GLN A 82 9.76 -2.78 3.34
CA GLN A 82 10.42 -2.79 2.03
C GLN A 82 9.48 -2.11 1.02
N ARG A 83 9.78 -0.86 0.67
CA ARG A 83 9.14 -0.16 -0.44
C ARG A 83 9.27 -1.06 -1.66
N ARG A 84 8.15 -1.65 -2.12
CA ARG A 84 8.12 -2.23 -3.47
C ARG A 84 8.43 -1.09 -4.42
N LYS A 85 9.58 -1.17 -5.09
CA LYS A 85 9.98 -0.21 -6.11
C LYS A 85 9.03 -0.36 -7.31
N ALA A 86 7.97 0.44 -7.35
CA ALA A 86 7.26 0.94 -8.55
C ALA A 86 5.99 1.68 -8.07
N GLY A 87 5.62 2.89 -8.51
CA GLY A 87 6.04 3.76 -9.62
C GLY A 87 4.91 4.79 -9.85
N GLY A 88 5.06 5.92 -10.53
CA GLY A 88 6.13 6.43 -11.35
C GLY A 88 6.32 7.93 -11.11
N SER A 89 7.51 8.45 -11.28
CA SER A 89 8.01 8.92 -12.58
C SER A 89 9.42 8.43 -12.93
N VAL A 90 9.91 7.39 -12.25
CA VAL A 90 11.27 6.82 -12.42
C VAL A 90 11.32 5.76 -13.56
N TYR A 91 10.22 5.51 -14.26
CA TYR A 91 10.12 4.44 -15.27
C TYR A 91 11.08 4.64 -16.46
N GLN A 92 11.37 5.87 -16.90
CA GLN A 92 12.30 6.10 -18.01
C GLN A 92 13.73 5.65 -17.69
N GLY A 93 14.23 5.95 -16.48
CA GLY A 93 15.60 5.56 -16.08
C GLY A 93 15.74 4.05 -15.86
N HIS A 94 14.72 3.40 -15.29
CA HIS A 94 14.76 1.96 -15.04
C HIS A 94 14.65 1.13 -16.33
N VAL A 95 13.88 1.60 -17.32
CA VAL A 95 13.80 0.96 -18.64
C VAL A 95 15.14 1.05 -19.37
N GLN A 96 15.84 2.18 -19.27
CA GLN A 96 17.19 2.33 -19.84
C GLN A 96 18.21 1.39 -19.18
N PHE A 97 18.13 1.20 -17.86
CA PHE A 97 19.00 0.27 -17.14
C PHE A 97 18.73 -1.20 -17.51
N LEU A 98 17.48 -1.56 -17.80
CA LEU A 98 17.09 -2.93 -18.17
C LEU A 98 17.29 -3.24 -19.67
N ALA A 99 17.52 -2.24 -20.52
CA ALA A 99 17.74 -2.45 -21.95
C ALA A 99 18.86 -3.48 -22.29
N PRO A 100 20.07 -3.42 -21.68
CA PRO A 100 21.12 -4.40 -21.97
C PRO A 100 20.74 -5.81 -21.49
N THR A 101 20.11 -5.95 -20.32
CA THR A 101 19.75 -7.26 -19.78
C THR A 101 18.63 -7.93 -20.59
N VAL A 102 17.66 -7.15 -21.09
CA VAL A 102 16.62 -7.66 -21.99
C VAL A 102 17.22 -8.11 -23.33
N SER A 103 18.20 -7.38 -23.87
CA SER A 103 18.93 -7.78 -25.09
C SER A 103 19.69 -9.10 -24.90
N GLU A 104 20.35 -9.28 -23.76
CA GLU A 104 21.04 -10.54 -23.44
C GLU A 104 20.06 -11.71 -23.33
N LEU A 105 18.94 -11.52 -22.63
CA LEU A 105 17.89 -12.53 -22.50
C LEU A 105 17.32 -12.94 -23.86
N ALA A 106 17.06 -11.98 -24.76
CA ALA A 106 16.59 -12.28 -26.11
C ALA A 106 17.62 -13.11 -26.91
N SER A 107 18.92 -12.86 -26.71
CA SER A 107 19.98 -13.65 -27.36
C SER A 107 20.05 -15.08 -26.82
N LEU A 108 19.86 -15.27 -25.51
CA LEU A 108 19.85 -16.57 -24.85
C LEU A 108 18.61 -17.37 -25.25
N GLU A 109 17.45 -16.72 -25.32
CA GLU A 109 16.22 -17.31 -25.81
C GLU A 109 16.38 -17.82 -27.24
N LYS A 110 16.90 -16.98 -28.14
CA LYS A 110 17.17 -17.37 -29.54
C LYS A 110 18.09 -18.58 -29.60
N LYS A 111 19.19 -18.60 -28.84
CA LYS A 111 20.13 -19.72 -28.77
C LYS A 111 19.45 -21.01 -28.28
N ALA A 112 18.66 -20.92 -27.22
CA ALA A 112 17.94 -22.06 -26.66
C ALA A 112 16.93 -22.64 -27.67
N GLN A 113 16.16 -21.77 -28.33
CA GLN A 113 15.20 -22.15 -29.37
C GLN A 113 15.92 -22.79 -30.57
N THR A 114 17.01 -22.20 -31.06
CA THR A 114 17.79 -22.79 -32.17
C THR A 114 18.41 -24.12 -31.78
N SER A 115 18.91 -24.27 -30.55
CA SER A 115 19.47 -25.52 -30.04
C SER A 115 18.40 -26.63 -30.00
N PHE A 116 17.19 -26.30 -29.54
CA PHE A 116 16.08 -27.24 -29.53
C PHE A 116 15.67 -27.68 -30.95
N ILE A 117 15.55 -26.72 -31.88
CA ILE A 117 15.22 -27.00 -33.29
C ILE A 117 16.31 -27.86 -33.93
N ASP A 118 17.58 -27.51 -33.73
CA ASP A 118 18.71 -28.29 -34.23
C ASP A 118 18.71 -29.72 -33.66
N LEU A 119 18.50 -29.89 -32.35
CA LEU A 119 18.40 -31.22 -31.74
C LEU A 119 17.24 -32.04 -32.32
N LYS A 120 16.09 -31.39 -32.58
CA LYS A 120 14.89 -32.05 -33.10
C LYS A 120 15.01 -32.42 -34.58
N TYR A 121 15.68 -31.61 -35.39
CA TYR A 121 15.69 -31.75 -36.85
C TYR A 121 17.04 -32.16 -37.45
N LYS A 122 18.21 -31.84 -36.86
CA LYS A 122 19.51 -32.32 -37.36
C LYS A 122 19.76 -33.81 -37.09
N LYS A 123 19.19 -34.40 -36.02
CA LYS A 123 19.24 -35.86 -35.80
C LYS A 123 18.48 -36.66 -36.87
N ARG A 124 17.56 -36.05 -37.61
CA ARG A 124 16.84 -36.71 -38.72
C ARG A 124 17.61 -36.73 -40.04
N LEU A 125 18.64 -35.90 -40.20
CA LEU A 125 19.44 -35.79 -41.45
C LEU A 125 20.72 -36.63 -41.44
N GLN A 126 21.03 -37.33 -40.34
CA GLN A 126 22.20 -38.23 -40.22
C GLN A 126 21.81 -39.73 -40.25
N ARG A 127 20.68 -40.06 -40.88
CA ARG A 127 20.29 -41.46 -41.19
C ARG A 127 20.17 -41.62 -42.69
#